data_AF-A0AAN7UL44-F1
#
_entry.id   AF-A0AAN7UL44-F1
#
_cell.length_a   1.000
_cell.length_b   1.000
_cell.length_c   1.000
_cell.angle_alpha   90.00
_cell.angle_beta   90.00
_cell.angle_gamma   90.00
#
_symmetry.space_group_name_H-M   'P 1'
#
loop_
_entity.id
_entity.type
_entity.pdbx_description
1 polymer ?
#
loop_
_entity_poly.entity_id
_entity_poly.type
_entity_poly.pdbx_seq_one_letter_code
_entity_poly.pdbx_strand_id
1 'polypeptide(L)'
;MNSLSILNNIEDKVVEAINTAALSLESLSSSLDIENTNENFSKFQTLSDKFYNLVKKDIHKGLIDFIDSMTDIAPFDHSSYLKKSELEVSHNFTEIILSHLEDLNNIVENNQEKQEKEKEKQHSSEMNID
;
A
#
# COMPACT_ATOMS: atom_id res chain seq x y z
N MET A 1 -9.03 -4.57 -1.64
CA MET A 1 -8.53 -4.16 -0.31
C MET A 1 -7.07 -3.79 -0.45
N ASN A 2 -6.61 -2.71 0.18
CA ASN A 2 -5.20 -2.29 0.11
C ASN A 2 -4.35 -3.15 1.08
N SER A 3 -3.12 -3.46 0.72
CA SER A 3 -2.19 -4.25 1.55
C SER A 3 -2.03 -3.67 2.96
N LEU A 4 -2.01 -2.34 3.07
CA LEU A 4 -1.91 -1.63 4.34
C LEU A 4 -3.13 -1.86 5.27
N SER A 5 -4.34 -1.99 4.72
CA SER A 5 -5.55 -2.27 5.52
C SER A 5 -5.54 -3.67 6.14
N ILE A 6 -4.91 -4.63 5.48
CA ILE A 6 -4.77 -6.00 6.00
C ILE A 6 -3.82 -6.00 7.19
N LEU A 7 -2.71 -5.27 7.09
CA LEU A 7 -1.73 -5.16 8.19
C LEU A 7 -2.33 -4.48 9.43
N ASN A 8 -3.09 -3.39 9.24
CA ASN A 8 -3.77 -2.71 10.35
C ASN A 8 -4.77 -3.63 11.06
N ASN A 9 -5.53 -4.43 10.31
CA ASN A 9 -6.45 -5.40 10.90
C ASN A 9 -5.72 -6.49 11.70
N ILE A 10 -4.54 -6.92 11.25
CA ILE A 10 -3.69 -7.86 11.99
C ILE A 10 -3.17 -7.20 13.27
N GLU A 11 -2.75 -5.93 13.22
CA GLU A 11 -2.32 -5.17 14.39
C GLU A 11 -3.41 -5.07 15.45
N ASP A 12 -4.65 -4.77 15.05
CA ASP A 12 -5.81 -4.77 15.95
C ASP A 12 -6.01 -6.14 16.64
N LYS A 13 -5.77 -7.24 15.90
CA LYS A 13 -5.85 -8.60 16.45
C LYS A 13 -4.72 -8.90 17.43
N VAL A 14 -3.52 -8.35 17.21
CA VAL A 14 -2.40 -8.44 18.15
C VAL A 14 -2.75 -7.74 19.47
N VAL A 15 -3.32 -6.54 19.40
CA VAL A 15 -3.80 -5.82 20.59
C VAL A 15 -4.88 -6.63 21.33
N GLU A 16 -5.84 -7.19 20.59
CA GLU A 16 -6.89 -8.06 21.16
C GLU A 16 -6.30 -9.29 21.85
N ALA A 17 -5.28 -9.92 21.26
CA ALA A 17 -4.61 -11.08 21.83
C ALA A 17 -3.87 -10.73 23.13
N ILE A 18 -3.15 -9.61 23.19
CA ILE A 18 -2.44 -9.15 24.40
C ILE A 18 -3.43 -8.90 25.53
N ASN A 19 -4.54 -8.20 25.25
CA ASN A 19 -5.58 -7.95 26.25
C ASN A 19 -6.24 -9.24 26.73
N THR A 20 -6.50 -10.19 25.81
CA THR A 20 -7.06 -11.49 26.15
C THR A 20 -6.10 -12.31 27.04
N ALA A 21 -4.80 -12.26 26.77
CA ALA A 21 -3.78 -12.91 27.60
C ALA A 21 -3.73 -12.31 29.01
N ALA A 22 -3.77 -10.97 29.13
CA ALA A 22 -3.81 -10.29 30.41
C ALA A 22 -5.02 -10.71 31.26
N LEU A 23 -6.21 -10.73 30.66
CA LEU A 23 -7.44 -11.20 31.33
C LEU A 23 -7.38 -12.67 31.72
N SER A 24 -6.71 -13.51 30.91
CA SER A 24 -6.52 -14.93 31.25
C SER A 24 -5.64 -15.06 32.49
N LEU A 25 -4.55 -14.31 32.58
CA LEU A 25 -3.63 -14.34 33.73
C LEU A 25 -4.31 -13.82 35.00
N GLU A 26 -5.12 -12.77 34.89
CA GLU A 26 -5.94 -12.28 36.01
C GLU A 26 -6.92 -13.37 36.49
N SER A 27 -7.63 -14.03 35.56
CA SER A 27 -8.57 -15.11 35.91
C SER A 27 -7.86 -16.31 36.53
N LEU A 28 -6.64 -16.64 36.08
CA LEU A 28 -5.80 -17.67 36.69
C LEU A 28 -5.44 -17.29 38.13
N SER A 29 -5.00 -16.05 38.35
CA SER A 29 -4.68 -15.55 39.69
C SER A 29 -5.90 -15.65 40.62
N SER A 30 -7.08 -15.25 40.16
CA SER A 30 -8.33 -15.35 40.93
C SER A 30 -8.82 -16.79 41.13
N SER A 31 -8.38 -17.75 40.31
CA SER A 31 -8.71 -19.17 40.51
C SER A 31 -7.91 -19.83 41.62
N LEU A 32 -6.79 -19.22 42.04
CA LEU A 32 -5.97 -19.72 43.15
C LEU A 32 -6.60 -19.41 44.52
N ASP A 33 -7.55 -18.48 44.58
CA ASP A 33 -8.41 -18.30 45.76
C ASP A 33 -9.48 -19.40 45.81
N ILE A 34 -9.71 -19.93 47.01
CA ILE A 34 -10.60 -21.09 47.28
C ILE A 34 -12.07 -20.72 47.02
N GLU A 35 -12.41 -19.44 47.13
CA GLU A 35 -13.74 -18.93 46.79
C GLU A 35 -13.81 -18.69 45.27
N ASN A 36 -14.68 -19.44 44.57
CA ASN A 36 -14.93 -19.37 43.13
C ASN A 36 -13.86 -19.99 42.19
N THR A 37 -12.98 -20.87 42.71
CA THR A 37 -11.94 -21.58 41.93
C THR A 37 -12.45 -22.16 40.61
N ASN A 38 -13.57 -22.90 40.62
CA ASN A 38 -14.07 -23.58 39.41
C ASN A 38 -14.56 -22.62 38.32
N GLU A 39 -15.19 -21.50 38.70
CA GLU A 39 -15.68 -20.50 37.74
C GLU A 39 -14.52 -19.74 37.11
N ASN A 40 -13.57 -19.29 37.94
CA ASN A 40 -12.37 -18.58 37.50
C ASN A 40 -11.46 -19.46 36.63
N PHE A 41 -11.36 -20.76 36.95
CA PHE A 41 -10.61 -21.72 36.13
C PHE A 41 -11.25 -21.96 34.76
N SER A 42 -12.58 -22.10 34.70
CA SER A 42 -13.32 -22.22 33.44
C SER A 42 -13.18 -20.95 32.56
N LYS A 43 -13.21 -19.78 33.20
CA LYS A 43 -12.98 -18.49 32.54
C LYS A 43 -11.55 -18.37 32.00
N PHE A 44 -10.56 -18.79 32.79
CA PHE A 44 -9.16 -18.86 32.37
C PHE A 44 -9.03 -19.74 31.11
N GLN A 45 -9.56 -20.96 31.15
CA GLN A 45 -9.49 -21.88 30.02
C GLN A 45 -10.10 -21.28 28.75
N THR A 46 -11.29 -20.68 28.87
CA THR A 46 -11.96 -20.01 27.74
C THR A 46 -11.11 -18.87 27.16
N LEU A 47 -10.50 -18.05 28.02
CA LEU A 47 -9.65 -16.93 27.59
C LEU A 47 -8.34 -17.42 26.96
N SER A 48 -7.73 -18.48 27.49
CA SER A 48 -6.54 -19.11 26.91
C SER A 48 -6.83 -19.72 25.54
N ASP A 49 -7.97 -20.39 25.38
CA ASP A 49 -8.41 -20.93 24.09
C ASP A 49 -8.68 -19.80 23.08
N LYS A 50 -9.29 -18.69 23.54
CA LYS A 50 -9.49 -17.51 22.70
C LYS A 50 -8.15 -16.89 22.26
N PHE A 51 -7.22 -16.71 23.19
CA PHE A 51 -5.87 -16.22 22.89
C PHE A 51 -5.16 -17.11 21.86
N TYR A 52 -5.19 -18.43 22.07
CA TYR A 52 -4.56 -19.37 21.14
C TYR A 52 -5.17 -19.29 19.73
N ASN A 53 -6.50 -19.16 19.64
CA ASN A 53 -7.18 -19.00 18.36
C ASN A 53 -6.80 -17.68 17.67
N LEU A 54 -6.79 -16.55 18.40
CA LEU A 54 -6.36 -15.25 17.87
C LEU A 54 -4.94 -15.33 17.31
N VAL A 55 -4.00 -15.88 18.07
CA VAL A 55 -2.60 -16.01 17.63
C VAL A 55 -2.46 -16.92 16.42
N LYS A 56 -3.07 -18.10 16.45
CA LYS A 56 -2.88 -19.11 15.41
C LYS A 56 -3.61 -18.78 14.11
N LYS A 57 -4.89 -18.39 14.21
CA LYS A 57 -5.79 -18.27 13.05
C LYS A 57 -5.88 -16.85 12.51
N ASP A 58 -5.78 -15.84 13.37
CA ASP A 58 -6.02 -14.46 12.93
C ASP A 58 -4.70 -13.72 12.69
N ILE A 59 -3.73 -13.88 13.59
CA ILE A 59 -2.42 -13.20 13.51
C ILE A 59 -1.44 -13.99 12.63
N HIS A 60 -1.08 -15.20 13.03
CA HIS A 60 -0.01 -15.97 12.36
C HIS A 60 -0.41 -16.37 10.93
N LYS A 61 -1.60 -16.93 10.77
CA LYS A 61 -2.16 -17.26 9.45
C LYS A 61 -2.37 -16.00 8.61
N GLY A 62 -2.87 -14.91 9.19
CA GLY A 62 -3.02 -13.63 8.48
C GLY A 62 -1.70 -13.03 8.00
N LEU A 63 -0.63 -13.11 8.80
CA LEU A 63 0.71 -12.67 8.42
C LEU A 63 1.30 -13.55 7.32
N ILE A 64 1.13 -14.88 7.41
CA ILE A 64 1.56 -15.79 6.34
C ILE A 64 0.81 -15.49 5.05
N ASP A 65 -0.52 -15.38 5.10
CA ASP A 65 -1.33 -15.12 3.91
C ASP A 65 -0.99 -13.74 3.31
N PHE A 66 -0.63 -12.75 4.14
CA PHE A 66 -0.13 -11.46 3.68
C PHE A 66 1.24 -11.58 2.99
N ILE A 67 2.20 -12.27 3.61
CA ILE A 67 3.52 -12.53 3.02
C ILE A 67 3.36 -13.29 1.70
N ASP A 68 2.58 -14.36 1.69
CA ASP A 68 2.28 -15.16 0.50
C ASP A 68 1.63 -14.28 -0.58
N SER A 69 0.69 -13.39 -0.23
CA SER A 69 0.11 -12.46 -1.21
C SER A 69 1.14 -11.50 -1.81
N MET A 70 2.15 -11.09 -1.04
CA MET A 70 3.26 -10.27 -1.55
C MET A 70 4.28 -11.10 -2.35
N THR A 71 4.37 -12.40 -2.07
CA THR A 71 5.33 -13.33 -2.68
C THR A 71 4.77 -13.94 -3.98
N ASP A 72 3.46 -14.18 -4.07
CA ASP A 72 2.73 -14.59 -5.28
C ASP A 72 2.52 -13.43 -6.27
N ILE A 73 2.68 -12.18 -5.81
CA ILE A 73 2.88 -11.00 -6.67
C ILE A 73 4.33 -10.94 -7.21
N ALA A 74 5.25 -11.76 -6.67
CA ALA A 74 6.66 -11.79 -7.04
C ALA A 74 7.09 -12.95 -8.00
N PRO A 75 6.36 -13.28 -9.09
CA PRO A 75 7.00 -13.88 -10.27
C PRO A 75 7.37 -12.88 -11.38
N PHE A 76 7.08 -11.58 -11.26
CA PHE A 76 7.47 -10.60 -12.28
C PHE A 76 8.10 -9.32 -11.67
N ASP A 77 9.43 -9.33 -11.63
CA ASP A 77 10.26 -8.24 -12.18
C ASP A 77 10.34 -6.86 -11.49
N HIS A 78 10.17 -6.73 -10.17
CA HIS A 78 10.41 -5.43 -9.49
C HIS A 78 11.23 -5.42 -8.20
N SER A 79 11.88 -6.50 -7.78
CA SER A 79 12.79 -6.46 -6.60
C SER A 79 14.28 -6.38 -6.95
N SER A 80 14.65 -5.70 -8.04
CA SER A 80 16.04 -5.26 -8.27
C SER A 80 16.20 -3.75 -8.18
N TYR A 81 15.43 -3.07 -7.32
CA TYR A 81 15.82 -1.74 -6.82
C TYR A 81 16.31 -1.91 -5.39
N LEU A 82 17.61 -2.15 -5.28
CA LEU A 82 18.26 -2.45 -4.00
C LEU A 82 18.46 -1.20 -3.14
N LYS A 83 18.25 0.02 -3.66
CA LYS A 83 18.34 1.27 -2.88
C LYS A 83 17.39 2.35 -3.42
N LYS A 84 16.72 3.09 -2.52
CA LYS A 84 15.90 4.29 -2.80
C LYS A 84 16.55 5.27 -3.79
N SER A 85 17.87 5.38 -3.73
CA SER A 85 18.70 6.20 -4.63
C SER A 85 18.56 5.83 -6.11
N GLU A 86 18.36 4.56 -6.44
CA GLU A 86 18.23 4.11 -7.83
C GLU A 86 16.85 4.48 -8.41
N LEU A 87 15.81 4.46 -7.56
CA LEU A 87 14.47 4.92 -7.92
C LEU A 87 14.44 6.45 -8.10
N GLU A 88 15.14 7.19 -7.23
CA GLU A 88 15.32 8.65 -7.37
C GLU A 88 16.03 9.01 -8.69
N VAL A 89 17.06 8.24 -9.10
CA VAL A 89 17.71 8.43 -10.40
C VAL A 89 16.75 8.16 -11.55
N SER A 90 15.98 7.07 -11.50
CA SER A 90 14.99 6.75 -12.54
C SER A 90 13.90 7.82 -12.63
N HIS A 91 13.46 8.36 -11.49
CA HIS A 91 12.46 9.42 -11.43
C HIS A 91 12.99 10.70 -12.06
N ASN A 92 14.20 11.13 -11.70
CA ASN A 92 14.86 12.30 -12.30
C ASN A 92 15.04 12.15 -13.81
N PHE A 93 15.43 10.97 -14.30
CA PHE A 93 15.50 10.71 -15.74
C PHE A 93 14.14 10.81 -16.44
N THR A 94 13.09 10.34 -15.77
CA THR A 94 11.73 10.41 -16.31
C THR A 94 11.25 11.87 -16.40
N GLU A 95 11.52 12.69 -15.38
CA GLU A 95 11.22 14.13 -15.43
C GLU A 95 11.96 14.84 -16.56
N ILE A 96 13.24 14.50 -16.78
CA ILE A 96 14.02 15.03 -17.90
C ILE A 96 13.39 14.63 -19.24
N ILE A 97 12.97 13.38 -19.40
CA ILE A 97 12.33 12.91 -20.63
C ILE A 97 11.00 13.65 -20.85
N LEU A 98 10.19 13.81 -19.81
CA LEU A 98 8.92 14.54 -19.89
C LEU A 98 9.13 16.00 -20.28
N SER A 99 10.12 16.68 -19.72
CA SER A 99 10.50 18.05 -20.11
C SER A 99 10.87 18.13 -21.59
N HIS A 100 11.66 17.19 -22.10
CA HIS A 100 12.01 17.18 -23.52
C HIS A 100 10.81 16.91 -24.43
N LEU A 101 9.86 16.07 -24.00
CA LEU A 101 8.62 15.83 -24.76
C LEU A 101 7.74 17.08 -24.80
N GLU A 102 7.70 17.84 -23.71
CA GLU A 102 7.00 19.12 -23.65
C GLU A 102 7.66 20.16 -24.57
N ASP A 103 8.99 20.27 -24.57
CA ASP A 103 9.73 21.14 -25.49
C ASP A 103 9.46 20.78 -26.97
N LEU A 104 9.45 19.48 -27.29
CA LEU A 104 9.13 19.01 -28.63
C LEU A 104 7.68 19.33 -29.01
N ASN A 105 6.74 19.16 -28.09
CA ASN A 105 5.34 19.51 -28.33
C ASN A 105 5.19 21.02 -28.60
N ASN A 106 5.87 21.85 -27.81
CA ASN A 106 5.90 23.30 -28.00
C ASN A 106 6.50 23.69 -29.36
N ILE A 107 7.54 22.99 -29.84
CA ILE A 107 8.11 23.22 -31.17
C ILE A 107 7.11 22.85 -32.27
N VAL A 108 6.41 21.73 -32.11
CA VAL A 108 5.39 21.28 -33.07
C VAL A 108 4.24 22.28 -33.15
N GLU A 109 3.69 22.70 -32.01
CA GLU A 109 2.61 23.68 -31.93
C GLU A 109 3.03 25.03 -32.54
N ASN A 110 4.21 25.54 -32.18
CA ASN A 110 4.72 26.79 -32.75
C ASN A 110 4.95 26.73 -34.28
N ASN A 111 5.33 25.56 -34.81
CA ASN A 111 5.51 25.39 -36.24
C ASN A 111 4.18 25.25 -36.98
N GLN A 112 3.16 24.66 -36.36
CA GLN A 112 1.80 24.62 -36.90
C GLN A 112 1.19 26.03 -36.96
N GLU A 113 1.31 26.80 -35.87
CA GLU A 113 0.84 28.20 -35.84
C GLU A 113 1.52 29.09 -36.88
N LYS A 114 2.83 28.89 -37.13
CA LYS A 114 3.55 29.62 -38.18
C LYS A 114 3.03 29.28 -39.59
N GLN A 115 2.74 28.00 -39.85
CA GLN A 115 2.20 27.58 -41.14
C GLN A 115 0.77 28.10 -41.37
N GLU A 116 -0.05 28.21 -40.34
CA GLU A 116 -1.39 28.81 -40.44
C GLU A 116 -1.31 30.31 -40.74
N LYS A 117 -0.43 31.05 -40.04
CA LYS A 117 -0.20 32.48 -40.29
C LYS A 117 0.38 32.78 -41.68
N GLU A 118 1.20 31.88 -42.25
CA GLU A 118 1.72 32.02 -43.61
C GLU A 118 0.66 31.76 -44.68
N LYS A 119 -0.23 30.78 -44.47
CA LYS A 119 -1.38 30.53 -45.36
C LYS A 119 -2.35 31.73 -45.40
N GLU A 120 -2.63 32.34 -44.25
CA GLU A 120 -3.49 33.54 -44.18
C GLU A 120 -2.87 34.75 -44.93
N LYS A 121 -1.55 34.92 -44.87
CA LYS A 121 -0.83 35.98 -45.60
C LYS A 121 -0.78 35.75 -47.11
N GLN A 122 -0.67 34.50 -47.57
CA GLN A 122 -0.76 34.18 -49.00
C GLN A 122 -2.18 34.43 -49.52
N HIS A 123 -3.21 34.01 -48.78
CA HIS A 123 -4.61 34.17 -49.22
C HIS A 123 -5.05 35.65 -49.29
N SER A 124 -4.60 36.47 -48.33
CA SER A 124 -4.86 37.93 -48.34
C SER A 124 -4.05 38.71 -49.40
N SER A 125 -2.94 38.14 -49.90
CA SER A 125 -2.17 38.72 -51.01
C SER A 125 -2.78 38.39 -52.37
N GLU A 126 -3.37 37.20 -52.54
CA GLU A 126 -4.10 36.82 -53.77
C GLU A 126 -5.42 37.59 -53.93
N MET A 127 -6.11 37.94 -52.83
CA MET A 127 -7.34 38.76 -52.87
C MET A 127 -7.11 40.25 -53.16
N ASN A 128 -5.86 40.74 -53.16
CA ASN A 128 -5.52 42.14 -53.44
C ASN A 128 -4.95 42.37 -54.85
N ILE A 129 -5.03 41.38 -55.74
CA ILE A 129 -4.69 41.50 -57.16
C ILE A 129 -6.02 41.54 -57.95
N ASP A 130 -6.73 42.66 -57.86
CA ASP A 130 -7.73 43.14 -58.83
C ASP A 130 -7.81 44.68 -58.75
#